data_AF-A0A1E1J7C3-F1
#
_entry.id   AF-A0A1E1J7C3-F1
#
_cell.length_a   1.000
_cell.length_b   1.000
_cell.length_c   1.000
_cell.angle_alpha   90.00
_cell.angle_beta   90.00
_cell.angle_gamma   90.00
#
_symmetry.space_group_name_H-M   'P 1'
#
loop_
_entity.id
_entity.type
_entity.pdbx_description
1 polymer ?
#
loop_
_entity_poly.entity_id
_entity_poly.type
_entity_poly.pdbx_seq_one_letter_code
_entity_poly.pdbx_strand_id
1 'polypeptide(L)'
;MACTVPSSYTGESVRGTIYRLYGQRPNVPLSILHATVPPVTASLLQQRADVFDAILDCIHDELYTSNSAIDRDVATCSSVITDHWLLSVPESLRCDEKAVVNYLGMLVAIDFCHWAEVPCNGRRCATARVGEEVTGFGGFYAAVEPPSGDSGLMNRGTTATAAVAELFTEPSNTAPTELGAPPTVVTATATLLRGSAAMMYLLRRAVEVHHLPWFHPDFLQCFRGDTAAAMSALSVCFIGCREDGVTPLWMPCTRERVELLLSLADAFVSRRTSYYALLRECDGFIFAPDAAAAAKASCGFVPALVRFHPRYCDFVRVPVEGPGCLSVNAGEAASRVRILPVLKLSQLTALAIEQALTALWRYQAANSPSSASRISTAPPSTPADSWLADRAACVAHAGLESSTTGLHSSLSGVFVDSAKLSICCDYQIPKALRAAGLLLYDDYLACLVDRHVLLLPGSVEEVSIRVATLIAAERLLEFLNTPEQKQALLARGAGAAAAEVPGAAVQLPEKKSCNVMHLDYALWYVGRYMLPRKARHHLCRTIMY
;
A
#
# COMPACT_ATOMS: atom_id res chain seq x y z
N MET A 1 13.69 -9.30 -16.48
CA MET A 1 15.11 -9.11 -16.15
C MET A 1 15.24 -9.16 -14.64
N ALA A 2 16.06 -10.06 -14.08
CA ALA A 2 16.32 -10.04 -12.64
C ALA A 2 17.15 -8.78 -12.33
N CYS A 3 16.53 -7.76 -11.74
CA CYS A 3 17.26 -6.63 -11.22
C CYS A 3 18.09 -7.12 -10.03
N THR A 4 19.37 -7.41 -10.27
CA THR A 4 20.33 -7.61 -9.18
C THR A 4 20.37 -6.34 -8.34
N VAL A 5 20.32 -6.48 -7.01
CA VAL A 5 20.50 -5.37 -6.08
C VAL A 5 21.76 -4.61 -6.50
N PRO A 6 21.68 -3.29 -6.76
CA PRO A 6 22.87 -2.51 -7.04
C PRO A 6 23.88 -2.71 -5.91
N SER A 7 25.13 -3.01 -6.23
CA SER A 7 26.20 -3.17 -5.22
C SER A 7 26.36 -1.91 -4.35
N SER A 8 25.86 -0.77 -4.83
CA SER A 8 25.82 0.52 -4.15
C SER A 8 24.63 0.71 -3.21
N TYR A 9 23.65 -0.19 -3.15
CA TYR A 9 22.48 0.01 -2.28
C TYR A 9 22.83 -0.27 -0.81
N THR A 10 23.01 0.81 -0.06
CA THR A 10 23.39 0.80 1.36
C THR A 10 22.22 0.72 2.32
N GLY A 11 20.98 0.70 1.81
CA GLY A 11 19.77 0.78 2.63
C GLY A 11 19.22 2.20 2.84
N GLU A 12 19.65 3.16 2.01
CA GLU A 12 19.06 4.51 1.93
C GLU A 12 17.57 4.43 1.63
N SER A 13 16.74 5.25 2.31
CA SER A 13 15.31 5.28 2.03
C SER A 13 14.99 5.88 0.66
N VAL A 14 13.80 5.56 0.14
CA VAL A 14 13.28 6.12 -1.12
C VAL A 14 13.26 7.64 -1.05
N ARG A 15 12.69 8.17 0.03
CA ARG A 15 12.63 9.61 0.33
C ARG A 15 14.02 10.24 0.44
N GLY A 16 14.95 9.61 1.15
CA GLY A 16 16.34 10.07 1.24
C GLY A 16 16.99 10.17 -0.13
N THR A 17 16.78 9.16 -0.98
CA THR A 17 17.30 9.16 -2.35
C THR A 17 16.68 10.26 -3.20
N ILE A 18 15.38 10.49 -3.09
CA ILE A 18 14.69 11.58 -3.80
C ILE A 18 15.31 12.92 -3.43
N TYR A 19 15.46 13.20 -2.13
CA TYR A 19 16.09 14.43 -1.68
C TYR A 19 17.52 14.58 -2.17
N ARG A 20 18.31 13.51 -2.14
CA ARG A 20 19.69 13.52 -2.61
C ARG A 20 19.79 13.78 -4.12
N LEU A 21 18.88 13.22 -4.92
CA LEU A 21 18.92 13.34 -6.38
C LEU A 21 18.29 14.63 -6.89
N TYR A 22 17.18 15.07 -6.30
CA TYR A 22 16.33 16.14 -6.82
C TYR A 22 16.29 17.40 -5.93
N GLY A 23 16.84 17.32 -4.72
CA GLY A 23 16.90 18.43 -3.76
C GLY A 23 15.56 18.79 -3.12
N GLN A 24 15.59 19.76 -2.20
CA GLN A 24 14.40 20.33 -1.54
C GLN A 24 14.04 21.68 -2.16
N ARG A 25 13.68 21.69 -3.45
CA ARG A 25 13.22 22.90 -4.14
C ARG A 25 11.72 22.81 -4.45
N PRO A 26 10.83 22.98 -3.46
CA PRO A 26 9.39 22.83 -3.68
C PRO A 26 8.82 23.86 -4.66
N ASN A 27 9.52 24.99 -4.84
CA ASN A 27 9.04 26.13 -5.64
C ASN A 27 9.38 26.05 -7.13
N VAL A 28 10.12 25.03 -7.57
CA VAL A 28 10.55 24.89 -8.97
C VAL A 28 9.90 23.65 -9.58
N PRO A 29 9.29 23.75 -10.77
CA PRO A 29 8.84 22.56 -11.50
C PRO A 29 10.00 21.59 -11.70
N LEU A 30 9.74 20.31 -11.53
CA LEU A 30 10.74 19.28 -11.71
C LEU A 30 10.30 18.33 -12.83
N SER A 31 11.00 18.42 -13.95
CA SER A 31 10.79 17.54 -15.10
C SER A 31 11.69 16.31 -15.02
N ILE A 32 11.09 15.16 -15.33
CA ILE A 32 11.70 13.85 -15.33
C ILE A 32 11.22 13.18 -16.61
N LEU A 33 12.05 13.26 -17.66
CA LEU A 33 11.75 12.63 -18.95
C LEU A 33 10.37 13.12 -19.46
N HIS A 34 9.37 12.24 -19.54
CA HIS A 34 8.03 12.54 -20.05
C HIS A 34 7.03 13.06 -19.00
N ALA A 35 7.45 13.26 -17.76
CA ALA A 35 6.59 13.73 -16.67
C ALA A 35 7.16 14.98 -15.98
N THR A 36 6.28 15.88 -15.53
CA THR A 36 6.64 17.08 -14.78
C THR A 36 5.83 17.16 -13.50
N VAL A 37 6.53 17.41 -12.39
CA VAL A 37 5.95 17.70 -11.09
C VAL A 37 5.98 19.21 -10.87
N PRO A 38 4.83 19.91 -10.98
CA PRO A 38 4.79 21.34 -10.71
C PRO A 38 5.04 21.65 -9.23
N PRO A 39 5.29 22.93 -8.89
CA PRO A 39 5.24 23.39 -7.52
C PRO A 39 3.83 23.23 -6.95
N VAL A 40 3.72 22.75 -5.71
CA VAL A 40 2.43 22.70 -5.01
C VAL A 40 2.10 24.10 -4.52
N THR A 41 1.16 24.78 -5.20
CA THR A 41 0.75 26.16 -4.89
C THR A 41 -0.73 26.22 -4.57
N ALA A 42 -1.16 27.19 -3.77
CA ALA A 42 -2.59 27.38 -3.48
C ALA A 42 -3.42 27.60 -4.75
N SER A 43 -2.87 28.28 -5.76
CA SER A 43 -3.56 28.47 -7.05
C SER A 43 -3.78 27.15 -7.78
N LEU A 44 -2.78 26.27 -7.82
CA LEU A 44 -2.91 24.94 -8.42
C LEU A 44 -3.99 24.11 -7.71
N LEU A 45 -3.99 24.14 -6.37
CA LEU A 45 -4.98 23.42 -5.57
C LEU A 45 -6.38 23.98 -5.75
N GLN A 46 -6.53 25.30 -5.82
CA GLN A 46 -7.82 25.95 -6.06
C GLN A 46 -8.40 25.63 -7.45
N GLN A 47 -7.55 25.47 -8.47
CA GLN A 47 -8.00 25.06 -9.81
C GLN A 47 -8.53 23.63 -9.87
N ARG A 48 -8.20 22.79 -8.88
CA ARG A 48 -8.52 21.37 -8.80
C ARG A 48 -9.10 21.00 -7.44
N ALA A 49 -9.89 21.92 -6.88
CA ALA A 49 -10.42 21.82 -5.53
C ALA A 49 -11.23 20.53 -5.33
N ASP A 50 -12.04 20.12 -6.30
CA ASP A 50 -12.85 18.89 -6.24
C ASP A 50 -12.03 17.62 -5.93
N VAL A 51 -10.92 17.41 -6.63
CA VAL A 51 -10.06 16.23 -6.42
C VAL A 51 -9.24 16.39 -5.13
N PHE A 52 -8.78 17.60 -4.84
CA PHE A 52 -7.95 17.86 -3.68
C PHE A 52 -8.74 17.75 -2.38
N ASP A 53 -9.96 18.29 -2.35
CA ASP A 53 -10.90 18.21 -1.23
C ASP A 53 -11.22 16.73 -0.96
N ALA A 54 -11.44 15.91 -1.98
CA ALA A 54 -11.63 14.46 -1.80
C ALA A 54 -10.41 13.75 -1.17
N ILE A 55 -9.19 14.19 -1.49
CA ILE A 55 -7.96 13.67 -0.85
C ILE A 55 -7.93 14.11 0.62
N LEU A 56 -8.23 15.38 0.90
CA LEU A 56 -8.23 15.92 2.26
C LEU A 56 -9.32 15.29 3.13
N ASP A 57 -10.53 15.12 2.60
CA ASP A 57 -11.65 14.45 3.27
C ASP A 57 -11.26 13.02 3.64
N CYS A 58 -10.64 12.28 2.73
CA CYS A 58 -10.15 10.92 3.02
C CYS A 58 -9.10 10.91 4.14
N ILE A 59 -8.12 11.83 4.10
CA ILE A 59 -7.10 11.96 5.17
C ILE A 59 -7.76 12.36 6.49
N HIS A 60 -8.71 13.28 6.46
CA HIS A 60 -9.45 13.74 7.63
C HIS A 60 -10.24 12.57 8.24
N ASP A 61 -10.94 11.79 7.42
CA ASP A 61 -11.66 10.61 7.87
C ASP A 61 -10.72 9.60 8.54
N GLU A 62 -9.53 9.32 7.99
CA GLU A 62 -8.55 8.46 8.66
C GLU A 62 -8.08 9.03 10.02
N LEU A 63 -7.78 10.33 10.06
CA LEU A 63 -7.25 11.00 11.24
C LEU A 63 -8.28 11.14 12.38
N TYR A 64 -9.57 11.28 12.05
CA TYR A 64 -10.62 11.70 13.00
C TYR A 64 -11.77 10.70 13.16
N THR A 65 -12.05 9.82 12.20
CA THR A 65 -13.09 8.77 12.37
C THR A 65 -12.75 7.82 13.51
N SER A 66 -11.45 7.65 13.79
CA SER A 66 -10.93 6.93 14.95
C SER A 66 -11.49 7.40 16.31
N ASN A 67 -12.00 8.64 16.42
CA ASN A 67 -12.51 9.18 17.70
C ASN A 67 -14.04 9.20 17.81
N SER A 68 -14.79 9.25 16.71
CA SER A 68 -16.26 9.45 16.77
C SER A 68 -17.06 8.20 17.15
N ALA A 69 -16.50 7.01 16.92
CA ALA A 69 -17.07 5.74 17.39
C ALA A 69 -16.69 5.42 18.85
N ILE A 70 -15.64 6.04 19.39
CA ILE A 70 -15.16 5.82 20.77
C ILE A 70 -15.93 6.69 21.77
N ASP A 71 -16.41 7.87 21.35
CA ASP A 71 -17.03 8.84 22.27
C ASP A 71 -18.53 8.60 22.55
N ARG A 72 -19.14 7.57 21.94
CA ARG A 72 -20.56 7.25 22.18
C ARG A 72 -20.83 6.02 23.05
N ASP A 73 -19.80 5.29 23.50
CA ASP A 73 -20.00 4.25 24.52
C ASP A 73 -18.70 3.88 25.27
N VAL A 74 -18.22 4.79 26.12
CA VAL A 74 -17.07 4.55 27.02
C VAL A 74 -17.30 3.37 27.99
N ALA A 75 -18.52 2.81 28.05
CA ALA A 75 -18.86 1.65 28.86
C ALA A 75 -18.76 0.29 28.13
N THR A 76 -18.57 0.26 26.80
CA THR A 76 -18.30 -1.00 26.07
C THR A 76 -17.12 -0.80 25.13
N CYS A 77 -15.91 -1.09 25.64
CA CYS A 77 -14.69 -1.22 24.83
C CYS A 77 -14.87 -2.39 23.85
N SER A 78 -15.52 -2.12 22.72
CA SER A 78 -15.84 -3.13 21.71
C SER A 78 -14.55 -3.60 21.07
N SER A 79 -14.27 -4.89 21.25
CA SER A 79 -13.15 -5.70 20.75
C SER A 79 -13.06 -5.81 19.21
N VAL A 80 -13.58 -4.86 18.44
CA VAL A 80 -13.71 -5.00 16.99
C VAL A 80 -12.43 -4.51 16.30
N ILE A 81 -11.78 -5.43 15.58
CA ILE A 81 -10.65 -5.11 14.71
C ILE A 81 -11.20 -4.40 13.47
N THR A 82 -10.77 -3.16 13.22
CA THR A 82 -11.14 -2.37 12.03
C THR A 82 -9.99 -2.23 11.03
N ASP A 83 -8.78 -2.61 11.42
CA ASP A 83 -7.58 -2.53 10.58
C ASP A 83 -7.66 -3.47 9.38
N HIS A 84 -7.55 -2.92 8.17
CA HIS A 84 -7.71 -3.67 6.92
C HIS A 84 -6.67 -4.78 6.76
N TRP A 85 -5.43 -4.56 7.20
CA TRP A 85 -4.37 -5.58 7.10
C TRP A 85 -4.60 -6.70 8.09
N LEU A 86 -4.91 -6.41 9.35
CA LEU A 86 -5.19 -7.46 10.34
C LEU A 86 -6.47 -8.23 10.01
N LEU A 87 -7.49 -7.58 9.43
CA LEU A 87 -8.70 -8.25 8.95
C LEU A 87 -8.45 -9.21 7.78
N SER A 88 -7.37 -8.99 7.01
CA SER A 88 -6.94 -9.91 5.97
C SER A 88 -6.32 -11.20 6.51
N VAL A 89 -5.89 -11.21 7.77
CA VAL A 89 -5.28 -12.37 8.43
C VAL A 89 -6.36 -13.31 8.96
N PRO A 90 -6.25 -14.63 8.70
CA PRO A 90 -7.13 -15.65 9.28
C PRO A 90 -7.23 -15.54 10.79
N GLU A 91 -8.43 -15.67 11.35
CA GLU A 91 -8.66 -15.51 12.79
C GLU A 91 -7.82 -16.49 13.63
N SER A 92 -7.64 -17.71 13.13
CA SER A 92 -6.83 -18.76 13.77
C SER A 92 -5.35 -18.39 13.93
N LEU A 93 -4.84 -17.43 13.18
CA LEU A 93 -3.44 -16.98 13.25
C LEU A 93 -3.26 -15.75 14.14
N ARG A 94 -4.33 -15.02 14.48
CA ARG A 94 -4.25 -13.73 15.21
C ARG A 94 -3.78 -13.87 16.67
N CYS A 95 -3.67 -15.09 17.20
CA CYS A 95 -3.07 -15.32 18.52
C CYS A 95 -1.54 -15.46 18.49
N ASP A 96 -0.93 -15.58 17.30
CA ASP A 96 0.52 -15.77 17.14
C ASP A 96 1.09 -14.66 16.24
N GLU A 97 1.86 -13.76 16.86
CA GLU A 97 2.56 -12.67 16.18
C GLU A 97 3.44 -13.18 15.03
N LYS A 98 4.13 -14.31 15.21
CA LYS A 98 4.98 -14.91 14.18
C LYS A 98 4.14 -15.36 12.98
N ALA A 99 2.99 -15.97 13.23
CA ALA A 99 2.08 -16.43 12.19
C ALA A 99 1.50 -15.25 11.40
N VAL A 100 1.09 -14.18 12.08
CA VAL A 100 0.59 -12.94 11.46
C VAL A 100 1.64 -12.33 10.52
N VAL A 101 2.88 -12.14 10.99
CA VAL A 101 3.95 -11.54 10.18
C VAL A 101 4.30 -12.41 8.97
N ASN A 102 4.42 -13.73 9.15
CA ASN A 102 4.74 -14.62 8.04
C ASN A 102 3.59 -14.69 7.01
N TYR A 103 2.34 -14.71 7.45
CA TYR A 103 1.18 -14.66 6.57
C TYR A 103 1.14 -13.36 5.76
N LEU A 104 1.26 -12.20 6.42
CA LEU A 104 1.25 -10.89 5.75
C LEU A 104 2.40 -10.73 4.77
N GLY A 105 3.61 -11.16 5.16
CA GLY A 105 4.76 -11.13 4.27
C GLY A 105 4.54 -11.94 3.00
N MET A 106 3.96 -13.14 3.10
CA MET A 106 3.61 -13.95 1.93
C MET A 106 2.46 -13.36 1.12
N LEU A 107 1.42 -12.83 1.79
CA LEU A 107 0.28 -12.18 1.16
C LEU A 107 0.72 -11.00 0.29
N VAL A 108 1.54 -10.12 0.85
CA VAL A 108 2.09 -8.96 0.11
C VAL A 108 3.00 -9.45 -1.00
N ALA A 109 3.87 -10.44 -0.75
CA ALA A 109 4.86 -10.89 -1.71
C ALA A 109 4.27 -11.40 -3.04
N ILE A 110 3.11 -12.09 -2.97
CA ILE A 110 2.38 -12.62 -4.14
C ILE A 110 2.11 -11.52 -5.17
N ASP A 111 1.78 -10.31 -4.70
CA ASP A 111 1.45 -9.14 -5.50
C ASP A 111 0.30 -9.34 -6.49
N PHE A 112 -0.48 -8.30 -6.64
CA PHE A 112 -1.77 -8.42 -7.26
C PHE A 112 -1.75 -7.72 -8.61
N CYS A 113 -2.18 -8.44 -9.64
CA CYS A 113 -2.57 -7.89 -10.94
C CYS A 113 -4.03 -8.26 -11.06
N HIS A 114 -4.91 -7.27 -10.96
CA HIS A 114 -6.35 -7.51 -10.81
C HIS A 114 -7.16 -7.22 -12.06
N TRP A 115 -6.47 -6.95 -13.17
CA TRP A 115 -7.08 -6.89 -14.47
C TRP A 115 -6.51 -8.01 -15.34
N ALA A 116 -7.41 -8.72 -16.02
CA ALA A 116 -7.07 -9.55 -17.16
C ALA A 116 -7.65 -8.88 -18.40
N GLU A 117 -6.97 -9.06 -19.52
CA GLU A 117 -7.54 -8.73 -20.81
C GLU A 117 -8.73 -9.68 -21.08
N VAL A 118 -9.88 -9.09 -21.40
CA VAL A 118 -11.11 -9.86 -21.65
C VAL A 118 -11.27 -9.98 -23.16
N PRO A 119 -11.49 -11.19 -23.71
CA PRO A 119 -11.71 -11.36 -25.14
C PRO A 119 -12.93 -10.55 -25.60
N CYS A 120 -12.76 -9.70 -26.62
CA CYS A 120 -13.89 -9.12 -27.33
C CYS A 120 -14.60 -10.22 -28.13
N ASN A 121 -15.84 -10.56 -27.75
CA ASN A 121 -16.85 -11.33 -28.50
C ASN A 121 -16.29 -12.35 -29.52
N GLY A 122 -15.84 -13.51 -29.03
CA GLY A 122 -15.71 -14.73 -29.85
C GLY A 122 -14.47 -14.87 -30.74
N ARG A 123 -13.53 -13.93 -30.75
CA ARG A 123 -12.19 -14.15 -31.36
C ARG A 123 -11.18 -14.60 -30.31
N ARG A 124 -10.22 -15.45 -30.74
CA ARG A 124 -9.10 -15.93 -29.90
C ARG A 124 -8.50 -14.77 -29.11
N CYS A 125 -8.32 -15.01 -27.81
CA CYS A 125 -7.70 -14.11 -26.84
C CYS A 125 -6.28 -13.77 -27.30
N ALA A 126 -6.10 -12.64 -27.98
CA ALA A 126 -4.77 -12.09 -28.24
C ALA A 126 -4.52 -11.09 -27.12
N THR A 127 -3.66 -11.46 -26.18
CA THR A 127 -3.15 -10.51 -25.20
C THR A 127 -2.39 -9.40 -25.92
N ALA A 128 -2.75 -8.14 -25.69
CA ALA A 128 -2.13 -6.95 -26.23
C ALA A 128 -0.61 -7.04 -26.04
N ARG A 129 0.13 -6.71 -27.08
CA ARG A 129 1.58 -6.59 -26.98
C ARG A 129 1.92 -5.23 -26.36
N VAL A 130 3.12 -5.14 -25.83
CA VAL A 130 3.68 -3.83 -25.46
C VAL A 130 3.58 -2.89 -26.66
N GLY A 131 3.09 -1.67 -26.44
CA GLY A 131 2.85 -0.67 -27.47
C GLY A 131 1.48 -0.79 -28.16
N GLU A 132 0.69 -1.82 -27.88
CA GLU A 132 -0.67 -1.97 -28.37
C GLU A 132 -1.70 -1.41 -27.37
N GLU A 133 -2.82 -0.93 -27.90
CA GLU A 133 -3.96 -0.47 -27.11
C GLU A 133 -4.73 -1.67 -26.52
N VAL A 134 -4.96 -1.63 -25.21
CA VAL A 134 -5.76 -2.66 -24.53
C VAL A 134 -7.24 -2.35 -24.72
N THR A 135 -7.90 -3.09 -25.61
CA THR A 135 -9.28 -2.82 -26.03
C THR A 135 -10.34 -3.33 -25.04
N GLY A 136 -9.95 -4.13 -24.05
CA GLY A 136 -10.85 -4.62 -23.02
C GLY A 136 -10.12 -5.30 -21.87
N PHE A 137 -10.42 -4.90 -20.64
CA PHE A 137 -9.94 -5.58 -19.44
C PHE A 137 -11.04 -5.65 -18.39
N GLY A 138 -11.06 -6.76 -17.66
CA GLY A 138 -12.07 -7.09 -16.66
C GLY A 138 -11.45 -7.23 -15.29
N GLY A 139 -12.23 -6.93 -14.26
CA GLY A 139 -11.84 -7.23 -12.89
C GLY A 139 -11.83 -8.72 -12.62
N PHE A 140 -10.98 -9.13 -11.69
CA PHE A 140 -11.14 -10.40 -10.99
C PHE A 140 -12.07 -10.20 -9.79
N TYR A 141 -13.05 -11.09 -9.62
CA TYR A 141 -14.06 -10.98 -8.56
C TYR A 141 -14.09 -12.22 -7.66
N ALA A 142 -14.61 -12.06 -6.46
CA ALA A 142 -14.97 -13.17 -5.58
C ALA A 142 -16.33 -12.88 -4.95
N ALA A 143 -17.23 -13.87 -4.99
CA ALA A 143 -18.51 -13.78 -4.31
C ALA A 143 -18.31 -14.02 -2.80
N VAL A 144 -18.88 -13.13 -1.99
CA VAL A 144 -18.94 -13.32 -0.53
C VAL A 144 -20.16 -14.19 -0.25
N GLU A 145 -19.94 -15.34 0.37
CA GLU A 145 -21.03 -16.19 0.84
C GLU A 145 -21.84 -15.43 1.89
N PRO A 146 -23.18 -15.39 1.79
CA PRO A 146 -24.00 -14.80 2.83
C PRO A 146 -23.78 -15.58 4.13
N PRO A 147 -23.80 -14.92 5.31
CA PRO A 147 -23.69 -15.61 6.58
C PRO A 147 -24.82 -16.64 6.66
N SER A 148 -24.47 -17.92 6.59
CA SER A 148 -25.42 -19.02 6.65
C SER A 148 -26.14 -18.97 8.01
N GLY A 149 -27.45 -18.68 8.00
CA GLY A 149 -28.27 -18.52 9.21
C GLY A 149 -28.49 -19.79 10.04
N ASP A 150 -27.85 -20.92 9.69
CA ASP A 150 -28.16 -22.24 10.25
C ASP A 150 -27.16 -22.78 11.30
N SER A 151 -26.11 -22.05 11.68
CA SER A 151 -25.24 -22.49 12.78
C SER A 151 -25.70 -21.95 14.13
N GLY A 152 -26.78 -22.53 14.66
CA GLY A 152 -27.11 -22.43 16.08
C GLY A 152 -26.09 -23.19 16.93
N LEU A 153 -24.89 -22.65 17.13
CA LEU A 153 -24.02 -22.84 18.31
C LEU A 153 -22.75 -21.97 18.15
N MET A 154 -22.44 -21.17 19.18
CA MET A 154 -21.24 -20.32 19.36
C MET A 154 -21.13 -19.06 18.48
N ASN A 155 -21.86 -18.02 18.90
CA ASN A 155 -21.69 -16.62 18.50
C ASN A 155 -20.30 -16.08 18.88
N ARG A 156 -19.36 -16.06 17.93
CA ARG A 156 -18.24 -15.10 17.88
C ARG A 156 -17.72 -14.79 16.47
N GLY A 157 -18.00 -15.63 15.46
CA GLY A 157 -17.51 -15.45 14.07
C GLY A 157 -18.40 -14.61 13.14
N THR A 158 -19.66 -14.35 13.50
CA THR A 158 -20.66 -13.73 12.61
C THR A 158 -20.38 -12.25 12.33
N THR A 159 -19.80 -11.52 13.29
CA THR A 159 -19.45 -10.10 13.15
C THR A 159 -18.27 -9.86 12.22
N ALA A 160 -17.31 -10.79 12.14
CA ALA A 160 -16.12 -10.64 11.31
C ALA A 160 -16.43 -10.75 9.81
N THR A 161 -17.37 -11.60 9.40
CA THR A 161 -17.75 -11.76 7.99
C THR A 161 -18.57 -10.56 7.48
N ALA A 162 -19.46 -10.03 8.32
CA ALA A 162 -20.20 -8.79 8.01
C ALA A 162 -19.27 -7.57 7.95
N ALA A 163 -18.34 -7.44 8.90
CA ALA A 163 -17.33 -6.37 8.88
C ALA A 163 -16.45 -6.44 7.64
N VAL A 164 -16.02 -7.65 7.22
CA VAL A 164 -15.26 -7.84 5.97
C VAL A 164 -16.11 -7.48 4.73
N ALA A 165 -17.38 -7.89 4.70
CA ALA A 165 -18.26 -7.52 3.58
C ALA A 165 -18.41 -6.00 3.48
N GLU A 166 -18.60 -5.28 4.59
CA GLU A 166 -18.78 -3.82 4.65
C GLU A 166 -17.48 -3.04 4.35
N LEU A 167 -16.32 -3.56 4.76
CA LEU A 167 -15.02 -2.92 4.58
C LEU A 167 -14.45 -3.06 3.16
N PHE A 168 -14.87 -4.10 2.44
CA PHE A 168 -14.38 -4.44 1.10
C PHE A 168 -15.46 -4.32 0.01
N THR A 169 -16.71 -3.97 0.36
CA THR A 169 -17.71 -3.62 -0.63
C THR A 169 -17.38 -2.27 -1.25
N GLU A 170 -17.36 -2.22 -2.58
CA GLU A 170 -17.26 -0.94 -3.27
C GLU A 170 -18.51 -0.09 -2.92
N PRO A 171 -18.36 1.24 -2.77
CA PRO A 171 -19.50 2.13 -2.69
C PRO A 171 -20.42 1.85 -3.88
N SER A 172 -21.73 1.76 -3.64
CA SER A 172 -22.67 1.49 -4.72
C SER A 172 -22.46 2.51 -5.85
N ASN A 173 -22.25 2.02 -7.08
CA ASN A 173 -22.10 2.78 -8.32
C ASN A 173 -23.40 3.51 -8.73
N THR A 174 -24.22 3.91 -7.77
CA THR A 174 -25.33 4.82 -8.00
C THR A 174 -24.75 6.21 -8.23
N ALA A 175 -24.64 6.60 -9.51
CA ALA A 175 -24.73 8.01 -9.87
C ALA A 175 -25.90 8.64 -9.08
N PRO A 176 -25.84 9.93 -8.68
CA PRO A 176 -26.89 10.53 -7.87
C PRO A 176 -28.25 10.28 -8.52
N THR A 177 -29.02 9.38 -7.90
CA THR A 177 -30.30 8.93 -8.43
C THR A 177 -31.25 10.12 -8.39
N GLU A 178 -31.81 10.47 -9.56
CA GLU A 178 -32.95 11.38 -9.62
C GLU A 178 -34.04 10.90 -8.67
N LEU A 179 -34.52 11.80 -7.80
CA LEU A 179 -35.61 11.53 -6.87
C LEU A 179 -36.85 11.03 -7.64
N GLY A 180 -37.32 9.81 -7.34
CA GLY A 180 -38.74 9.48 -7.61
C GLY A 180 -39.11 8.07 -8.09
N ALA A 181 -38.27 7.05 -8.02
CA ALA A 181 -38.70 5.68 -8.34
C ALA A 181 -38.98 4.83 -7.08
N PRO A 182 -40.13 4.10 -7.02
CA PRO A 182 -40.49 3.26 -5.87
C PRO A 182 -39.62 1.99 -5.79
N PRO A 183 -39.45 1.41 -4.59
CA PRO A 183 -38.52 0.32 -4.35
C PRO A 183 -38.99 -0.96 -5.02
N THR A 184 -38.20 -1.44 -5.98
CA THR A 184 -38.37 -2.78 -6.56
C THR A 184 -37.77 -3.79 -5.58
N VAL A 185 -38.41 -4.95 -5.38
CA VAL A 185 -37.92 -6.02 -4.51
C VAL A 185 -36.58 -6.51 -5.03
N VAL A 186 -35.49 -6.08 -4.37
CA VAL A 186 -34.13 -6.50 -4.67
C VAL A 186 -33.97 -7.92 -4.15
N THR A 187 -33.93 -8.90 -5.05
CA THR A 187 -33.34 -10.20 -4.75
C THR A 187 -31.92 -9.95 -4.28
N ALA A 188 -31.53 -10.49 -3.11
CA ALA A 188 -30.23 -10.26 -2.51
C ALA A 188 -29.12 -10.71 -3.47
N THR A 189 -28.62 -9.78 -4.28
CA THR A 189 -27.50 -10.00 -5.19
C THR A 189 -26.28 -10.32 -4.34
N ALA A 190 -25.60 -11.42 -4.67
CA ALA A 190 -24.39 -11.80 -3.95
C ALA A 190 -23.42 -10.62 -3.90
N THR A 191 -22.90 -10.32 -2.71
CA THR A 191 -21.89 -9.28 -2.55
C THR A 191 -20.62 -9.71 -3.29
N LEU A 192 -20.18 -8.91 -4.25
CA LEU A 192 -18.96 -9.19 -5.02
C LEU A 192 -17.82 -8.32 -4.52
N LEU A 193 -16.71 -8.96 -4.15
CA LEU A 193 -15.43 -8.29 -3.95
C LEU A 193 -14.71 -8.21 -5.29
N ARG A 194 -13.91 -7.16 -5.47
CA ARG A 194 -13.13 -6.94 -6.69
C ARG A 194 -11.65 -6.74 -6.41
N GLY A 195 -10.83 -7.32 -7.26
CA GLY A 195 -9.40 -7.08 -7.32
C GLY A 195 -8.64 -7.57 -6.09
N SER A 196 -7.81 -6.72 -5.46
CA SER A 196 -7.01 -7.09 -4.28
C SER A 196 -7.89 -7.55 -3.11
N ALA A 197 -9.04 -6.92 -2.90
CA ALA A 197 -10.01 -7.35 -1.89
C ALA A 197 -10.52 -8.79 -2.13
N ALA A 198 -10.88 -9.12 -3.38
CA ALA A 198 -11.29 -10.48 -3.75
C ALA A 198 -10.18 -11.50 -3.49
N MET A 199 -8.94 -11.14 -3.80
CA MET A 199 -7.79 -12.02 -3.59
C MET A 199 -7.47 -12.22 -2.12
N MET A 200 -7.41 -11.15 -1.33
CA MET A 200 -7.18 -11.22 0.12
C MET A 200 -8.26 -12.08 0.78
N TYR A 201 -9.51 -11.96 0.33
CA TYR A 201 -10.60 -12.82 0.76
C TYR A 201 -10.36 -14.29 0.41
N LEU A 202 -10.07 -14.62 -0.86
CA LEU A 202 -9.83 -16.02 -1.28
C LEU A 202 -8.64 -16.65 -0.56
N LEU A 203 -7.52 -15.94 -0.42
CA LEU A 203 -6.32 -16.42 0.27
C LEU A 203 -6.57 -16.65 1.76
N ARG A 204 -7.33 -15.77 2.41
CA ARG A 204 -7.77 -15.95 3.80
C ARG A 204 -8.68 -17.18 3.93
N ARG A 205 -9.67 -17.31 3.05
CA ARG A 205 -10.63 -18.44 3.03
C ARG A 205 -9.95 -19.78 2.75
N ALA A 206 -8.91 -19.81 1.91
CA ALA A 206 -8.10 -21.00 1.71
C ALA A 206 -7.53 -21.54 3.03
N VAL A 207 -7.12 -20.66 3.95
CA VAL A 207 -6.65 -21.07 5.29
C VAL A 207 -7.82 -21.44 6.21
N GLU A 208 -8.85 -20.60 6.27
CA GLU A 208 -9.94 -20.75 7.25
C GLU A 208 -10.85 -21.95 6.96
N VAL A 209 -11.17 -22.20 5.68
CA VAL A 209 -12.16 -23.20 5.27
C VAL A 209 -11.52 -24.43 4.66
N HIS A 210 -10.50 -24.24 3.83
CA HIS A 210 -9.84 -25.35 3.15
C HIS A 210 -8.63 -25.87 3.93
N HIS A 211 -8.30 -25.26 5.08
CA HIS A 211 -7.15 -25.59 5.90
C HIS A 211 -5.84 -25.70 5.10
N LEU A 212 -5.71 -24.84 4.08
CA LEU A 212 -4.61 -24.86 3.12
C LEU A 212 -3.54 -23.84 3.57
N PRO A 213 -2.38 -24.28 4.09
CA PRO A 213 -1.36 -23.39 4.63
C PRO A 213 -0.45 -22.86 3.50
N TRP A 214 -1.06 -22.21 2.49
CA TRP A 214 -0.36 -21.74 1.28
C TRP A 214 0.80 -20.76 1.58
N PHE A 215 0.78 -20.11 2.74
CA PHE A 215 1.81 -19.18 3.20
C PHE A 215 2.99 -19.88 3.91
N HIS A 216 2.91 -21.18 4.18
CA HIS A 216 3.93 -21.90 4.93
C HIS A 216 5.01 -22.46 3.98
N PRO A 217 6.31 -22.09 4.16
CA PRO A 217 7.39 -22.58 3.30
C PRO A 217 7.46 -24.11 3.24
N ASP A 218 7.31 -24.81 4.36
CA ASP A 218 7.39 -26.28 4.38
C ASP A 218 6.27 -26.95 3.57
N PHE A 219 5.06 -26.37 3.55
CA PHE A 219 3.98 -26.87 2.71
C PHE A 219 4.32 -26.69 1.23
N LEU A 220 4.83 -25.52 0.86
CA LEU A 220 5.22 -25.20 -0.51
C LEU A 220 6.41 -26.06 -0.99
N GLN A 221 7.32 -26.44 -0.10
CA GLN A 221 8.44 -27.34 -0.41
C GLN A 221 8.00 -28.74 -0.87
N CYS A 222 6.80 -29.19 -0.49
CA CYS A 222 6.25 -30.45 -0.97
C CYS A 222 6.08 -30.49 -2.50
N PHE A 223 6.05 -29.32 -3.16
CA PHE A 223 5.91 -29.18 -4.62
C PHE A 223 7.18 -28.72 -5.32
N ARG A 224 8.35 -28.85 -4.67
CA ARG A 224 9.62 -28.38 -5.23
C ARG A 224 9.90 -29.03 -6.59
N GLY A 225 10.04 -28.20 -7.62
CA GLY A 225 10.25 -28.66 -9.00
C GLY A 225 8.99 -29.10 -9.75
N ASP A 226 7.81 -29.06 -9.13
CA ASP A 226 6.53 -29.42 -9.74
C ASP A 226 5.48 -28.30 -9.58
N THR A 227 5.60 -27.29 -10.44
CA THR A 227 4.64 -26.17 -10.50
C THR A 227 3.23 -26.65 -10.84
N ALA A 228 3.06 -27.73 -11.60
CA ALA A 228 1.73 -28.21 -11.99
C ALA A 228 0.98 -28.81 -10.81
N ALA A 229 1.66 -29.63 -9.99
CA ALA A 229 1.11 -30.12 -8.73
C ALA A 229 0.82 -28.97 -7.75
N ALA A 230 1.72 -27.99 -7.63
CA ALA A 230 1.48 -26.81 -6.80
C ALA A 230 0.24 -26.03 -7.26
N MET A 231 0.07 -25.81 -8.57
CA MET A 231 -1.11 -25.14 -9.11
C MET A 231 -2.40 -25.90 -8.82
N SER A 232 -2.37 -27.23 -8.91
CA SER A 232 -3.54 -28.06 -8.59
C SER A 232 -3.88 -27.97 -7.11
N ALA A 233 -2.88 -28.00 -6.21
CA ALA A 233 -3.10 -27.94 -4.77
C ALA A 233 -3.54 -26.54 -4.30
N LEU A 234 -3.05 -25.48 -4.95
CA LEU A 234 -3.35 -24.09 -4.62
C LEU A 234 -4.55 -23.53 -5.41
N SER A 235 -5.32 -24.37 -6.10
CA SER A 235 -6.36 -23.88 -7.02
C SER A 235 -7.39 -23.00 -6.31
N VAL A 236 -7.82 -23.38 -5.12
CA VAL A 236 -8.78 -22.63 -4.30
C VAL A 236 -8.28 -21.24 -3.88
N CYS A 237 -6.96 -20.99 -3.90
CA CYS A 237 -6.39 -19.67 -3.61
C CYS A 237 -6.58 -18.67 -4.76
N PHE A 238 -6.82 -19.15 -5.99
CA PHE A 238 -6.74 -18.33 -7.20
C PHE A 238 -7.97 -18.46 -8.11
N ILE A 239 -8.98 -19.24 -7.71
CA ILE A 239 -10.26 -19.34 -8.43
C ILE A 239 -11.24 -18.34 -7.83
N GLY A 240 -11.53 -17.29 -8.60
CA GLY A 240 -12.62 -16.35 -8.34
C GLY A 240 -13.77 -16.58 -9.32
N CYS A 241 -14.55 -15.54 -9.54
CA CYS A 241 -15.64 -15.53 -10.51
C CYS A 241 -15.56 -14.34 -11.46
N ARG A 242 -16.34 -14.40 -12.54
CA ARG A 242 -16.68 -13.22 -13.34
C ARG A 242 -17.62 -12.30 -12.55
N GLU A 243 -17.89 -11.12 -13.10
CA GLU A 243 -18.85 -10.16 -12.54
C GLU A 243 -20.28 -10.73 -12.43
N ASP A 244 -20.59 -11.82 -13.14
CA ASP A 244 -21.84 -12.56 -12.97
C ASP A 244 -21.95 -13.30 -11.63
N GLY A 245 -20.87 -13.33 -10.84
CA GLY A 245 -20.80 -13.98 -9.53
C GLY A 245 -20.71 -15.51 -9.56
N VAL A 246 -20.79 -16.13 -10.74
CA VAL A 246 -20.97 -17.59 -10.87
C VAL A 246 -19.96 -18.26 -11.80
N THR A 247 -19.49 -17.59 -12.84
CA THR A 247 -18.58 -18.20 -13.81
C THR A 247 -17.17 -18.23 -13.24
N PRO A 248 -16.56 -19.41 -12.99
CA PRO A 248 -15.24 -19.48 -12.38
C PRO A 248 -14.20 -18.88 -13.31
N LEU A 249 -13.29 -18.09 -12.72
CA LEU A 249 -12.20 -17.44 -13.43
C LEU A 249 -10.92 -17.57 -12.62
N TRP A 250 -9.86 -18.02 -13.26
CA TRP A 250 -8.53 -18.00 -12.65
C TRP A 250 -8.00 -16.58 -12.56
N MET A 251 -7.29 -16.29 -11.48
CA MET A 251 -6.55 -15.05 -11.33
C MET A 251 -5.61 -14.84 -12.54
N PRO A 252 -5.57 -13.63 -13.13
CA PRO A 252 -4.58 -13.33 -14.18
C PRO A 252 -3.18 -13.66 -13.67
N CYS A 253 -2.28 -14.25 -14.46
CA CYS A 253 -0.92 -14.67 -14.05
C CYS A 253 -0.85 -15.62 -12.84
N THR A 254 -1.80 -16.55 -12.71
CA THR A 254 -1.80 -17.54 -11.61
C THR A 254 -0.51 -18.35 -11.56
N ARG A 255 -0.02 -18.82 -12.72
CA ARG A 255 1.16 -19.68 -12.77
C ARG A 255 2.40 -18.98 -12.22
N GLU A 256 2.63 -17.74 -12.66
CA GLU A 256 3.76 -16.91 -12.24
C GLU A 256 3.73 -16.65 -10.73
N ARG A 257 2.54 -16.56 -10.12
CA ARG A 257 2.38 -16.43 -8.66
C ARG A 257 2.72 -17.71 -7.91
N VAL A 258 2.29 -18.86 -8.43
CA VAL A 258 2.65 -20.15 -7.84
C VAL A 258 4.17 -20.35 -7.93
N GLU A 259 4.79 -20.06 -9.08
CA GLU A 259 6.25 -20.10 -9.24
C GLU A 259 6.96 -19.14 -8.27
N LEU A 260 6.40 -17.95 -8.05
CA LEU A 260 6.92 -17.00 -7.06
C LEU A 260 6.84 -17.54 -5.62
N LEU A 261 5.70 -18.13 -5.23
CA LEU A 261 5.53 -18.73 -3.91
C LEU A 261 6.56 -19.84 -3.67
N LEU A 262 6.75 -20.73 -4.64
CA LEU A 262 7.76 -21.79 -4.58
C LEU A 262 9.18 -21.20 -4.46
N SER A 263 9.49 -20.17 -5.24
CA SER A 263 10.79 -19.46 -5.18
C SER A 263 11.05 -18.80 -3.82
N LEU A 264 10.02 -18.20 -3.21
CA LEU A 264 10.12 -17.64 -1.85
C LEU A 264 10.33 -18.74 -0.81
N ALA A 265 9.60 -19.86 -0.91
CA ALA A 265 9.77 -21.00 -0.02
C ALA A 265 11.20 -21.56 -0.09
N ASP A 266 11.74 -21.73 -1.31
CA ASP A 266 13.14 -22.15 -1.53
C ASP A 266 14.14 -21.18 -0.87
N ALA A 267 13.90 -19.86 -0.99
CA ALA A 267 14.73 -18.84 -0.36
C ALA A 267 14.65 -18.89 1.18
N PHE A 268 13.47 -19.12 1.76
CA PHE A 268 13.31 -19.24 3.20
C PHE A 268 14.02 -20.47 3.76
N VAL A 269 13.85 -21.63 3.13
CA VAL A 269 14.45 -22.89 3.57
C VAL A 269 15.97 -22.86 3.41
N SER A 270 16.48 -22.39 2.27
CA SER A 270 17.93 -22.30 2.03
C SER A 270 18.64 -21.37 3.01
N ARG A 271 17.99 -20.26 3.41
CA ARG A 271 18.54 -19.28 4.35
C ARG A 271 18.16 -19.55 5.81
N ARG A 272 17.32 -20.57 6.06
CA ARG A 272 16.77 -20.90 7.39
C ARG A 272 16.18 -19.68 8.11
N THR A 273 15.39 -18.90 7.39
CA THR A 273 14.80 -17.65 7.88
C THR A 273 13.28 -17.61 7.62
N SER A 274 12.62 -16.55 8.08
CA SER A 274 11.21 -16.25 7.83
C SER A 274 11.01 -14.73 7.85
N TYR A 275 9.87 -14.22 7.39
CA TYR A 275 9.59 -12.77 7.52
C TYR A 275 9.67 -12.29 8.97
N TYR A 276 9.16 -13.09 9.91
CA TYR A 276 9.29 -12.80 11.34
C TYR A 276 10.75 -12.79 11.83
N ALA A 277 11.60 -13.69 11.35
CA ALA A 277 13.03 -13.66 11.69
C ALA A 277 13.72 -12.40 11.12
N LEU A 278 13.44 -12.05 9.86
CA LEU A 278 13.92 -10.81 9.24
C LEU A 278 13.47 -9.55 9.99
N LEU A 279 12.21 -9.54 10.49
CA LEU A 279 11.70 -8.48 11.35
C LEU A 279 12.51 -8.42 12.64
N ARG A 280 12.67 -9.54 13.36
CA ARG A 280 13.42 -9.55 14.63
C ARG A 280 14.86 -9.07 14.48
N GLU A 281 15.51 -9.37 13.37
CA GLU A 281 16.90 -8.97 13.07
C GLU A 281 17.06 -7.47 12.75
N CYS A 282 15.96 -6.73 12.49
CA CYS A 282 16.03 -5.34 12.05
C CYS A 282 16.10 -4.30 13.19
N ASP A 283 16.00 -4.74 14.45
CA ASP A 283 16.09 -3.90 15.66
C ASP A 283 15.13 -2.69 15.67
N GLY A 284 13.95 -2.84 15.06
CA GLY A 284 12.94 -1.78 14.98
C GLY A 284 13.17 -0.75 13.88
N PHE A 285 14.13 -0.96 12.96
CA PHE A 285 14.36 -0.06 11.84
C PHE A 285 13.84 -0.62 10.51
N ILE A 286 13.12 0.20 9.73
CA ILE A 286 12.73 -0.09 8.35
C ILE A 286 13.94 -0.03 7.44
N PHE A 287 14.72 1.04 7.55
CA PHE A 287 15.92 1.26 6.75
C PHE A 287 17.17 1.09 7.61
N ALA A 288 18.36 1.24 7.03
CA ALA A 288 19.57 1.12 7.85
C ALA A 288 19.64 2.28 8.88
N PRO A 289 20.04 2.02 10.14
CA PRO A 289 20.48 3.09 11.04
C PRO A 289 21.66 3.82 10.37
N ASP A 290 21.76 5.14 10.58
CA ASP A 290 22.96 5.89 10.14
C ASP A 290 24.22 5.18 10.67
N ALA A 291 25.35 5.33 9.98
CA ALA A 291 26.59 4.63 10.34
C ALA A 291 27.01 4.81 11.83
N ALA A 292 26.56 5.89 12.48
CA ALA A 292 26.76 6.16 13.90
C ALA A 292 25.88 5.32 14.86
N ALA A 293 24.76 4.75 14.40
CA ALA A 293 23.78 3.99 15.19
C ALA A 293 23.86 2.47 14.97
N ALA A 294 24.76 1.97 14.12
CA ALA A 294 24.87 0.56 13.70
C ALA A 294 25.51 -0.41 14.72
N ALA A 295 25.39 -0.15 16.02
CA ALA A 295 26.06 -0.97 17.05
C ALA A 295 25.38 -2.34 17.32
N LYS A 296 24.11 -2.53 16.90
CA LYS A 296 23.32 -3.75 17.16
C LYS A 296 22.57 -4.29 15.95
N ALA A 297 21.98 -3.43 15.11
CA ALA A 297 21.26 -3.84 13.91
C ALA A 297 22.22 -4.03 12.72
N SER A 298 22.28 -5.23 12.15
CA SER A 298 23.11 -5.50 10.96
C SER A 298 22.50 -4.93 9.67
N CYS A 299 21.18 -4.69 9.66
CA CYS A 299 20.40 -4.33 8.48
C CYS A 299 18.98 -3.87 8.88
N GLY A 300 18.44 -2.83 8.25
CA GLY A 300 17.01 -2.51 8.37
C GLY A 300 16.12 -3.56 7.69
N PHE A 301 14.82 -3.55 7.99
CA PHE A 301 13.85 -4.53 7.48
C PHE A 301 13.72 -4.52 5.95
N VAL A 302 13.57 -3.35 5.33
CA VAL A 302 13.46 -3.20 3.87
C VAL A 302 14.73 -3.67 3.16
N PRO A 303 15.95 -3.24 3.55
CA PRO A 303 17.17 -3.78 2.96
C PRO A 303 17.33 -5.29 3.17
N ALA A 304 16.83 -5.85 4.28
CA ALA A 304 16.84 -7.30 4.52
C ALA A 304 15.94 -8.02 3.51
N LEU A 305 14.73 -7.52 3.25
CA LEU A 305 13.83 -8.05 2.21
C LEU A 305 14.46 -8.00 0.81
N VAL A 306 15.08 -6.88 0.45
CA VAL A 306 15.76 -6.68 -0.83
C VAL A 306 16.89 -7.69 -1.02
N ARG A 307 17.69 -7.95 0.02
CA ARG A 307 18.75 -8.98 0.00
C ARG A 307 18.21 -10.40 0.06
N PHE A 308 17.02 -10.59 0.63
CA PHE A 308 16.39 -11.88 0.82
C PHE A 308 15.96 -12.50 -0.51
N HIS A 309 15.21 -11.77 -1.33
CA HIS A 309 14.65 -12.32 -2.56
C HIS A 309 14.55 -11.28 -3.69
N PRO A 310 14.85 -11.63 -4.96
CA PRO A 310 14.78 -10.71 -6.10
C PRO A 310 13.42 -10.04 -6.30
N ARG A 311 12.35 -10.65 -5.79
CA ARG A 311 10.99 -10.10 -5.80
C ARG A 311 10.89 -8.71 -5.16
N TYR A 312 11.75 -8.43 -4.18
CA TYR A 312 11.82 -7.15 -3.48
C TYR A 312 12.78 -6.15 -4.14
N CYS A 313 13.50 -6.56 -5.18
CA CYS A 313 14.44 -5.70 -5.90
C CYS A 313 13.70 -4.83 -6.92
N ASP A 314 13.44 -3.59 -6.53
CA ASP A 314 12.69 -2.63 -7.34
C ASP A 314 13.44 -1.29 -7.43
N PHE A 315 14.25 -1.18 -8.49
CA PHE A 315 15.13 -0.05 -8.75
C PHE A 315 14.91 0.46 -10.16
N VAL A 316 14.82 1.79 -10.31
CA VAL A 316 14.71 2.44 -11.62
C VAL A 316 16.00 3.18 -11.96
N ARG A 317 16.34 3.17 -13.25
CA ARG A 317 17.49 3.88 -13.81
C ARG A 317 16.99 5.16 -14.46
N VAL A 318 17.42 6.30 -13.93
CA VAL A 318 17.06 7.62 -14.45
C VAL A 318 18.26 8.22 -15.16
N PRO A 319 18.16 8.57 -16.46
CA PRO A 319 19.19 9.33 -17.16
C PRO A 319 19.44 10.67 -16.46
N VAL A 320 20.71 11.08 -16.30
CA VAL A 320 21.02 12.42 -15.82
C VAL A 320 20.93 13.39 -16.98
N GLU A 321 19.82 14.13 -17.05
CA GLU A 321 19.75 15.34 -17.86
C GLU A 321 20.42 16.48 -17.07
N GLY A 322 21.58 16.93 -17.54
CA GLY A 322 22.31 18.01 -16.91
C GLY A 322 21.70 19.37 -17.23
N PRO A 323 21.36 20.22 -16.24
CA PRO A 323 21.09 21.62 -16.50
C PRO A 323 22.44 22.32 -16.74
N GLY A 324 22.86 22.42 -18.01
CA GLY A 324 24.05 23.21 -18.40
C GLY A 324 25.04 22.58 -19.39
N CYS A 325 24.77 21.45 -20.03
CA CYS A 325 25.70 20.90 -21.05
C CYS A 325 25.28 21.28 -22.49
N LEU A 326 25.20 22.59 -22.76
CA LEU A 326 25.40 23.14 -24.10
C LEU A 326 26.86 23.62 -24.20
N SER A 327 27.82 22.69 -24.26
CA SER A 327 29.20 23.00 -24.65
C SER A 327 29.99 21.72 -24.93
N VAL A 328 30.08 21.38 -26.22
CA VAL A 328 31.31 21.03 -26.95
C VAL A 328 32.38 20.24 -26.16
N ASN A 329 32.41 18.92 -26.32
CA ASN A 329 33.49 18.21 -27.01
C ASN A 329 33.27 16.68 -26.94
N ALA A 330 33.40 16.05 -28.11
CA ALA A 330 33.30 14.61 -28.29
C ALA A 330 34.46 13.89 -27.61
N GLY A 331 34.12 12.93 -26.74
CA GLY A 331 35.08 12.01 -26.11
C GLY A 331 34.44 11.29 -24.92
N GLU A 332 33.78 10.15 -25.19
CA GLU A 332 33.35 9.12 -24.22
C GLU A 332 32.81 9.61 -22.85
N ALA A 333 31.76 10.42 -22.86
CA ALA A 333 30.98 10.66 -21.64
C ALA A 333 29.97 9.52 -21.48
N ALA A 334 30.32 8.47 -20.72
CA ALA A 334 29.35 7.49 -20.27
C ALA A 334 28.18 8.22 -19.59
N SER A 335 26.99 8.15 -20.20
CA SER A 335 25.79 8.84 -19.70
C SER A 335 25.61 8.51 -18.22
N ARG A 336 25.67 9.53 -17.36
CA ARG A 336 25.63 9.33 -15.91
C ARG A 336 24.21 8.84 -15.58
N VAL A 337 24.06 7.59 -15.15
CA VAL A 337 22.75 7.02 -14.76
C VAL A 337 22.60 7.13 -13.25
N ARG A 338 21.49 7.69 -12.79
CA ARG A 338 21.10 7.66 -11.37
C ARG A 338 20.24 6.42 -11.11
N ILE A 339 20.46 5.79 -9.97
CA ILE A 339 19.64 4.66 -9.52
C ILE A 339 18.75 5.18 -8.39
N LEU A 340 17.44 4.98 -8.54
CA LEU A 340 16.44 5.30 -7.53
C LEU A 340 15.83 3.98 -7.02
N PRO A 341 15.91 3.68 -5.71
CA PRO A 341 15.16 2.60 -5.10
C PRO A 341 13.68 3.00 -5.04
N VAL A 342 12.81 2.36 -5.83
CA VAL A 342 11.35 2.58 -5.71
C VAL A 342 10.78 1.68 -4.62
N LEU A 343 11.30 0.44 -4.52
CA LEU A 343 11.08 -0.49 -3.41
C LEU A 343 9.61 -0.69 -3.04
N LYS A 344 8.70 -0.64 -4.01
CA LYS A 344 7.26 -0.65 -3.76
C LYS A 344 6.86 -1.79 -2.82
N LEU A 345 7.23 -3.02 -3.17
CA LEU A 345 6.79 -4.20 -2.44
C LEU A 345 7.41 -4.30 -1.03
N SER A 346 8.67 -3.89 -0.88
CA SER A 346 9.33 -3.88 0.42
C SER A 346 8.71 -2.84 1.36
N GLN A 347 8.40 -1.64 0.84
CA GLN A 347 7.70 -0.60 1.60
C GLN A 347 6.30 -1.06 2.00
N LEU A 348 5.56 -1.68 1.07
CA LEU A 348 4.24 -2.23 1.34
C LEU A 348 4.28 -3.32 2.42
N THR A 349 5.29 -4.19 2.40
CA THR A 349 5.46 -5.23 3.42
C THR A 349 5.71 -4.61 4.80
N ALA A 350 6.54 -3.56 4.87
CA ALA A 350 6.79 -2.85 6.11
C ALA A 350 5.51 -2.13 6.62
N LEU A 351 4.77 -1.48 5.72
CA LEU A 351 3.52 -0.79 6.04
C LEU A 351 2.44 -1.76 6.54
N ALA A 352 2.26 -2.91 5.89
CA ALA A 352 1.32 -3.94 6.32
C ALA A 352 1.63 -4.48 7.72
N ILE A 353 2.92 -4.69 8.03
CA ILE A 353 3.37 -5.13 9.35
C ILE A 353 3.18 -4.03 10.40
N GLU A 354 3.56 -2.79 10.08
CA GLU A 354 3.40 -1.62 10.96
C GLU A 354 1.93 -1.46 11.40
N GLN A 355 0.99 -1.53 10.45
CA GLN A 355 -0.44 -1.41 10.73
C GLN A 355 -0.98 -2.62 11.51
N ALA A 356 -0.77 -3.83 10.97
CA ALA A 356 -1.38 -5.03 11.52
C ALA A 356 -0.88 -5.39 12.91
N LEU A 357 0.43 -5.27 13.19
CA LEU A 357 0.96 -5.58 14.52
C LEU A 357 0.53 -4.55 15.56
N THR A 358 0.50 -3.27 15.19
CA THR A 358 0.01 -2.22 16.09
C THR A 358 -1.46 -2.48 16.45
N ALA A 359 -2.30 -2.82 15.48
CA ALA A 359 -3.69 -3.20 15.72
C ALA A 359 -3.81 -4.49 16.55
N LEU A 360 -2.96 -5.48 16.27
CA LEU A 360 -2.95 -6.76 16.97
C LEU A 360 -2.61 -6.60 18.45
N TRP A 361 -1.55 -5.87 18.78
CA TRP A 361 -1.13 -5.66 20.16
C TRP A 361 -2.19 -4.89 20.96
N ARG A 362 -2.85 -3.88 20.36
CA ARG A 362 -3.99 -3.20 20.98
C ARG A 362 -5.15 -4.14 21.24
N TYR A 363 -5.50 -4.96 20.24
CA TYR A 363 -6.56 -5.96 20.37
C TYR A 363 -6.25 -6.99 21.48
N GLN A 364 -5.02 -7.50 21.54
CA GLN A 364 -4.60 -8.44 22.57
C GLN A 364 -4.61 -7.81 23.96
N ALA A 365 -4.16 -6.55 24.09
CA ALA A 365 -4.19 -5.81 25.35
C ALA A 365 -5.62 -5.61 25.87
N ALA A 366 -6.56 -5.24 24.99
CA ALA A 366 -7.96 -5.04 25.35
C ALA A 366 -8.68 -6.34 25.77
N ASN A 367 -8.27 -7.48 25.21
CA ASN A 367 -8.90 -8.79 25.48
C ASN A 367 -8.15 -9.63 26.53
N SER A 368 -7.07 -9.12 27.11
CA SER A 368 -6.32 -9.84 28.13
C SER A 368 -7.06 -9.76 29.48
N PRO A 369 -7.46 -10.88 30.11
CA PRO A 369 -8.28 -10.90 31.34
C PRO A 369 -7.55 -10.41 32.61
N SER A 370 -6.35 -9.85 32.48
CA SER A 370 -5.45 -9.49 33.58
C SER A 370 -5.36 -8.00 33.90
N SER A 371 -6.17 -7.13 33.29
CA SER A 371 -6.19 -5.68 33.55
C SER A 371 -6.66 -5.28 34.96
N ALA A 372 -7.07 -6.24 35.81
CA ALA A 372 -7.47 -5.98 37.20
C ALA A 372 -6.42 -6.33 38.27
N SER A 373 -5.36 -7.11 37.99
CA SER A 373 -4.31 -7.36 38.99
C SER A 373 -3.15 -8.16 38.41
N ARG A 374 -2.02 -7.51 38.13
CA ARG A 374 -0.67 -8.09 38.25
C ARG A 374 0.37 -7.00 38.51
N ILE A 375 0.54 -6.66 39.79
CA ILE A 375 1.88 -6.47 40.31
C ILE A 375 2.48 -7.88 40.40
N SER A 376 3.58 -8.10 39.69
CA SER A 376 4.51 -9.24 39.84
C SER A 376 3.97 -10.64 39.49
N THR A 377 4.37 -11.14 38.31
CA THR A 377 5.15 -12.39 38.14
C THR A 377 5.33 -12.67 36.64
N ALA A 378 6.59 -12.77 36.22
CA ALA A 378 7.01 -12.95 34.83
C ALA A 378 6.67 -14.35 34.28
N PRO A 379 6.29 -14.47 32.99
CA PRO A 379 6.17 -15.77 32.31
C PRO A 379 7.55 -16.37 31.99
N PRO A 380 7.65 -17.69 31.77
CA PRO A 380 8.93 -18.38 31.63
C PRO A 380 9.54 -18.18 30.22
N SER A 381 10.77 -17.68 30.21
CA SER A 381 11.84 -17.89 29.20
C SER A 381 11.51 -17.72 27.71
N THR A 382 10.94 -16.58 27.32
CA THR A 382 11.35 -15.91 26.08
C THR A 382 12.58 -15.06 26.39
N PRO A 383 13.59 -14.94 25.50
CA PRO A 383 14.73 -14.07 25.79
C PRO A 383 14.17 -12.67 26.08
N ALA A 384 14.49 -12.16 27.27
CA ALA A 384 14.01 -10.91 27.83
C ALA A 384 14.50 -9.65 27.05
N ASP A 385 15.03 -9.85 25.83
CA ASP A 385 15.80 -8.89 25.05
C ASP A 385 15.32 -8.80 23.59
N SER A 386 14.02 -8.95 23.35
CA SER A 386 13.44 -8.73 22.02
C SER A 386 12.81 -7.34 21.99
N TRP A 387 13.45 -6.39 21.29
CA TRP A 387 12.93 -5.03 21.08
C TRP A 387 11.44 -5.01 20.66
N LEU A 388 10.97 -6.07 19.99
CA LEU A 388 9.60 -6.23 19.55
C LEU A 388 8.61 -6.40 20.72
N ALA A 389 9.01 -7.05 21.82
CA ALA A 389 8.20 -7.19 23.02
C ALA A 389 8.08 -5.85 23.77
N ASP A 390 9.18 -5.09 23.84
CA ASP A 390 9.17 -3.73 24.39
C ASP A 390 8.24 -2.83 23.58
N ARG A 391 8.28 -2.93 22.24
CA ARG A 391 7.35 -2.21 21.35
C ARG A 391 5.91 -2.59 21.57
N ALA A 392 5.62 -3.88 21.64
CA ALA A 392 4.28 -4.39 21.89
C ALA A 392 3.71 -3.83 23.21
N ALA A 393 4.51 -3.84 24.27
CA ALA A 393 4.15 -3.26 25.56
C ALA A 393 3.89 -1.75 25.44
N CYS A 394 4.79 -0.98 24.81
CA CYS A 394 4.60 0.46 24.60
C CYS A 394 3.30 0.78 23.84
N VAL A 395 3.03 0.07 22.74
CA VAL A 395 1.82 0.26 21.92
C VAL A 395 0.56 -0.11 22.70
N ALA A 396 0.60 -1.20 23.48
CA ALA A 396 -0.50 -1.60 24.34
C ALA A 396 -0.83 -0.54 25.39
N HIS A 397 0.18 0.07 26.02
CA HIS A 397 0.00 1.10 27.04
C HIS A 397 -0.45 2.46 26.48
N ALA A 398 0.04 2.85 25.29
CA ALA A 398 -0.33 4.10 24.64
C ALA A 398 -1.83 4.22 24.32
N GLY A 399 -2.57 3.10 24.25
CA GLY A 399 -4.02 3.10 24.07
C GLY A 399 -4.83 3.43 25.33
N LEU A 400 -4.23 3.37 26.53
CA LEU A 400 -4.92 3.62 27.81
C LEU A 400 -4.72 5.04 28.34
N GLU A 401 -3.62 5.71 27.99
CA GLU A 401 -3.24 7.02 28.54
C GLU A 401 -3.44 8.15 27.50
N SER A 402 -4.69 8.39 27.09
CA SER A 402 -5.03 9.53 26.21
C SER A 402 -5.36 10.83 26.96
N SER A 403 -4.90 10.98 28.20
CA SER A 403 -5.08 12.21 28.97
C SER A 403 -3.80 12.53 29.74
N THR A 404 -3.22 13.67 29.39
CA THR A 404 -2.23 14.42 30.17
C THR A 404 -0.84 13.82 30.32
N THR A 405 0.05 14.04 29.34
CA THR A 405 1.29 14.84 29.52
C THR A 405 2.16 14.76 28.25
N GLY A 406 2.67 15.92 27.85
CA GLY A 406 3.51 16.05 26.67
C GLY A 406 4.91 15.49 26.89
N LEU A 407 5.54 15.15 25.76
CA LEU A 407 6.98 14.90 25.58
C LEU A 407 7.50 13.46 25.80
N HIS A 408 6.94 12.46 25.10
CA HIS A 408 7.67 11.27 24.60
C HIS A 408 6.95 10.62 23.39
N SER A 409 6.79 11.37 22.30
CA SER A 409 6.01 10.98 21.09
C SER A 409 6.82 10.15 20.05
N SER A 410 7.84 9.39 20.45
CA SER A 410 8.75 8.73 19.49
C SER A 410 8.52 7.22 19.30
N LEU A 411 7.53 6.61 19.95
CA LEU A 411 7.36 5.14 20.02
C LEU A 411 5.93 4.66 19.69
N SER A 412 5.23 5.29 18.76
CA SER A 412 3.80 5.01 18.49
C SER A 412 3.51 3.82 17.57
N GLY A 413 4.51 2.99 17.24
CA GLY A 413 4.39 1.93 16.23
C GLY A 413 5.49 0.88 16.32
N VAL A 414 5.55 -0.02 15.33
CA VAL A 414 6.53 -1.12 15.27
C VAL A 414 7.91 -0.55 14.99
N PHE A 415 8.02 0.31 13.96
CA PHE A 415 9.30 0.84 13.52
C PHE A 415 9.57 2.27 14.02
N VAL A 416 10.82 2.56 14.36
CA VAL A 416 11.25 3.89 14.84
C VAL A 416 11.37 4.93 13.73
N ASP A 417 11.65 4.48 12.52
CA ASP A 417 11.90 5.33 11.37
C ASP A 417 10.82 5.18 10.30
N SER A 418 9.58 4.89 10.71
CA SER A 418 8.40 4.84 9.83
C SER A 418 8.19 6.13 9.01
N ALA A 419 8.62 7.28 9.54
CA ALA A 419 8.63 8.55 8.81
C ALA A 419 9.54 8.57 7.55
N LYS A 420 10.45 7.59 7.41
CA LYS A 420 11.31 7.43 6.22
C LYS A 420 10.62 6.66 5.08
N LEU A 421 9.47 6.04 5.32
CA LEU A 421 8.66 5.42 4.27
C LEU A 421 8.23 6.49 3.25
N SER A 422 8.11 6.07 2.01
CA SER A 422 7.46 6.80 0.92
C SER A 422 6.21 6.03 0.48
N ILE A 423 5.40 6.66 -0.38
CA ILE A 423 4.20 6.00 -0.93
C ILE A 423 4.59 4.76 -1.75
N CYS A 424 3.68 3.79 -1.81
CA CYS A 424 3.84 2.58 -2.58
C CYS A 424 3.36 2.82 -4.02
N CYS A 425 4.16 3.51 -4.84
CA CYS A 425 3.81 3.90 -6.21
C CYS A 425 3.23 2.78 -7.07
N ASP A 426 1.90 2.71 -7.08
CA ASP A 426 1.08 1.80 -7.85
C ASP A 426 0.53 2.52 -9.11
N TYR A 427 -0.59 2.03 -9.63
CA TYR A 427 -1.24 2.64 -10.80
C TYR A 427 -2.36 3.61 -10.44
N GLN A 428 -2.95 3.52 -9.24
CA GLN A 428 -4.05 4.40 -8.82
C GLN A 428 -3.53 5.73 -8.28
N ILE A 429 -2.42 5.73 -7.55
CA ILE A 429 -1.82 6.93 -6.98
C ILE A 429 -1.41 7.94 -8.08
N PRO A 430 -0.69 7.56 -9.15
CA PRO A 430 -0.39 8.48 -10.26
C PRO A 430 -1.64 9.04 -10.92
N LYS A 431 -2.73 8.26 -10.97
CA LYS A 431 -4.02 8.70 -11.53
C LYS A 431 -4.64 9.81 -10.66
N ALA A 432 -4.63 9.66 -9.34
CA ALA A 432 -5.04 10.70 -8.39
C ALA A 432 -4.20 11.98 -8.53
N LEU A 433 -2.88 11.84 -8.55
CA LEU A 433 -1.96 12.98 -8.66
C LEU A 433 -2.10 13.71 -10.00
N ARG A 434 -2.29 12.98 -11.11
CA ARG A 434 -2.57 13.58 -12.43
C ARG A 434 -3.90 14.32 -12.45
N ALA A 435 -4.94 13.74 -11.83
CA ALA A 435 -6.24 14.37 -11.71
C ALA A 435 -6.22 15.62 -10.82
N ALA A 436 -5.35 15.66 -9.80
CA ALA A 436 -5.12 16.84 -8.96
C ALA A 436 -4.21 17.90 -9.62
N GLY A 437 -3.63 17.62 -10.80
CA GLY A 437 -2.68 18.52 -11.46
C GLY A 437 -1.28 18.55 -10.82
N LEU A 438 -1.02 17.65 -9.86
CA LEU A 438 0.27 17.50 -9.17
C LEU A 438 1.28 16.65 -9.97
N LEU A 439 0.81 16.04 -11.06
CA LEU A 439 1.60 15.26 -12.00
C LEU A 439 1.13 15.57 -13.43
N LEU A 440 2.03 16.08 -14.25
CA LEU A 440 1.76 16.44 -15.64
C LEU A 440 2.53 15.50 -16.57
N TYR A 441 1.87 14.97 -17.58
CA TYR A 441 2.52 14.21 -18.65
C TYR A 441 2.68 15.10 -19.87
N ASP A 442 3.75 14.91 -20.64
CA ASP A 442 3.80 15.48 -21.98
C ASP A 442 2.76 14.83 -22.92
N ASP A 443 2.56 15.41 -24.10
CA ASP A 443 1.54 14.96 -25.05
C ASP A 443 1.70 13.49 -25.44
N TYR A 444 2.95 13.02 -25.53
CA TYR A 444 3.27 11.65 -25.88
C TYR A 444 2.82 10.67 -24.79
N LEU A 445 3.26 10.86 -23.55
CA LEU A 445 2.92 9.98 -22.43
C LEU A 445 1.43 10.08 -22.09
N ALA A 446 0.84 11.27 -22.15
CA ALA A 446 -0.60 11.46 -21.98
C ALA A 446 -1.39 10.63 -22.99
N CYS A 447 -1.02 10.68 -24.28
CA CYS A 447 -1.66 9.90 -25.33
C CYS A 447 -1.59 8.39 -25.08
N LEU A 448 -0.43 7.87 -24.65
CA LEU A 448 -0.29 6.44 -24.33
C LEU A 448 -1.20 6.03 -23.18
N VAL A 449 -1.25 6.81 -22.10
CA VAL A 449 -2.07 6.50 -20.93
C VAL A 449 -3.56 6.59 -21.27
N ASP A 450 -3.98 7.65 -21.96
CA ASP A 450 -5.39 7.91 -22.26
C ASP A 450 -5.99 6.91 -23.24
N ARG A 451 -5.14 6.36 -24.12
CA ARG A 451 -5.47 5.27 -25.04
C ARG A 451 -5.24 3.87 -24.45
N HIS A 452 -4.89 3.75 -23.16
CA HIS A 452 -4.57 2.46 -22.54
C HIS A 452 -3.55 1.63 -23.35
N VAL A 453 -2.54 2.29 -23.89
CA VAL A 453 -1.43 1.60 -24.54
C VAL A 453 -0.63 0.86 -23.46
N LEU A 454 -0.38 -0.43 -23.68
CA LEU A 454 0.38 -1.24 -22.74
C LEU A 454 1.85 -0.83 -22.73
N LEU A 455 2.30 -0.25 -21.63
CA LEU A 455 3.69 0.13 -21.42
C LEU A 455 4.56 -1.09 -21.12
N LEU A 456 5.84 -1.01 -21.52
CA LEU A 456 6.84 -2.00 -21.17
C LEU A 456 7.31 -1.76 -19.72
N PRO A 457 7.37 -2.80 -18.87
CA PRO A 457 8.04 -2.72 -17.57
C PRO A 457 9.45 -2.11 -17.64
N GLY A 458 9.71 -1.05 -16.88
CA GLY A 458 11.00 -0.38 -16.85
C GLY A 458 11.32 0.48 -18.08
N SER A 459 10.34 0.76 -18.94
CA SER A 459 10.51 1.73 -20.03
C SER A 459 10.67 3.15 -19.52
N VAL A 460 11.12 4.06 -20.38
CA VAL A 460 11.24 5.49 -20.06
C VAL A 460 9.90 6.05 -19.58
N GLU A 461 8.81 5.66 -20.21
CA GLU A 461 7.44 6.06 -19.87
C GLU A 461 7.02 5.55 -18.47
N GLU A 462 7.18 4.25 -18.19
CA GLU A 462 6.82 3.69 -16.89
C GLU A 462 7.70 4.24 -15.76
N VAL A 463 9.01 4.41 -16.01
CA VAL A 463 9.94 5.04 -15.08
C VAL A 463 9.56 6.50 -14.83
N SER A 464 9.18 7.26 -15.87
CA SER A 464 8.75 8.66 -15.75
C SER A 464 7.58 8.78 -14.78
N ILE A 465 6.56 7.93 -14.97
CA ILE A 465 5.37 7.91 -14.11
C ILE A 465 5.76 7.61 -12.67
N ARG A 466 6.51 6.53 -12.43
CA ARG A 466 6.82 6.08 -11.06
C ARG A 466 7.69 7.07 -10.29
N VAL A 467 8.74 7.59 -10.92
CA VAL A 467 9.62 8.57 -10.29
C VAL A 467 8.87 9.88 -10.00
N ALA A 468 8.13 10.40 -10.98
CA ALA A 468 7.41 11.65 -10.79
C ALA A 468 6.28 11.52 -9.76
N THR A 469 5.63 10.36 -9.67
CA THR A 469 4.63 10.04 -8.64
C THR A 469 5.25 10.11 -7.24
N LEU A 470 6.41 9.47 -7.02
CA LEU A 470 7.11 9.56 -5.73
C LEU A 470 7.38 11.02 -5.35
N ILE A 471 7.95 11.80 -6.28
CA ILE A 471 8.30 13.20 -6.00
C ILE A 471 7.06 14.06 -5.74
N ALA A 472 6.00 13.89 -6.52
CA ALA A 472 4.74 14.61 -6.34
C ALA A 472 4.11 14.32 -4.97
N ALA A 473 4.12 13.05 -4.54
CA ALA A 473 3.62 12.67 -3.23
C ALA A 473 4.47 13.23 -2.07
N GLU A 474 5.80 13.20 -2.20
CA GLU A 474 6.68 13.81 -1.18
C GLU A 474 6.45 15.32 -1.06
N ARG A 475 6.30 16.04 -2.19
CA ARG A 475 5.98 17.47 -2.18
C ARG A 475 4.59 17.76 -1.59
N LEU A 476 3.60 16.92 -1.90
CA LEU A 476 2.27 17.05 -1.33
C LEU A 476 2.30 16.82 0.19
N LEU A 477 3.01 15.80 0.66
CA LEU A 477 3.17 15.53 2.09
C LEU A 477 3.87 16.67 2.82
N GLU A 478 4.90 17.26 2.22
CA GLU A 478 5.56 18.47 2.74
C GLU A 478 4.60 19.65 2.81
N PHE A 479 3.80 19.85 1.76
CA PHE A 479 2.82 20.93 1.70
C PHE A 479 1.77 20.78 2.82
N LEU A 480 1.18 19.59 2.97
CA LEU A 480 0.16 19.29 3.99
C LEU A 480 0.67 19.47 5.42
N ASN A 481 1.97 19.27 5.65
CA ASN A 481 2.59 19.43 6.97
C ASN A 481 3.26 20.80 7.18
N THR A 482 3.24 21.69 6.17
CA THR A 482 3.79 23.04 6.30
C THR A 482 2.79 23.93 7.05
N PRO A 483 3.22 24.72 8.06
CA PRO A 483 2.31 25.63 8.76
C PRO A 483 1.65 26.64 7.81
N GLU A 484 0.38 26.97 8.06
CA GLU A 484 -0.46 27.83 7.20
C GLU A 484 0.21 29.16 6.81
N GLN A 485 0.86 29.82 7.77
CA GLN A 485 1.57 31.08 7.55
C GLN A 485 2.64 30.95 6.47
N LYS A 486 3.31 29.80 6.41
CA LYS A 486 4.34 29.47 5.42
C LYS A 486 3.71 28.96 4.12
N GLN A 487 2.57 28.26 4.16
CA GLN A 487 1.78 27.92 2.97
C GLN A 487 1.29 29.18 2.24
N ALA A 488 0.79 30.19 2.96
CA ALA A 488 0.36 31.48 2.40
C ALA A 488 1.52 32.30 1.82
N LEU A 489 2.75 32.09 2.31
CA LEU A 489 3.99 32.66 1.77
C LEU A 489 4.45 31.92 0.50
N LEU A 490 4.33 30.59 0.45
CA LEU A 490 4.61 29.79 -0.74
C LEU A 490 3.56 30.03 -1.85
N ALA A 491 2.32 30.34 -1.46
CA ALA A 491 1.23 30.71 -2.36
C ALA A 491 1.42 32.10 -2.99
N ARG A 492 2.04 33.04 -2.25
CA ARG A 492 2.48 34.34 -2.76
C ARG A 492 3.79 34.16 -3.51
N GLY A 493 3.72 33.63 -4.74
CA GLY A 493 4.86 33.57 -5.63
C GLY A 493 5.61 34.91 -5.67
N ALA A 494 6.94 34.87 -5.79
CA ALA A 494 7.80 36.04 -5.85
C ALA A 494 7.36 37.00 -6.96
N GLY A 495 6.51 38.00 -6.63
CA GLY A 495 6.11 39.07 -7.55
C GLY A 495 4.64 39.54 -7.52
N ALA A 496 3.71 38.91 -6.80
CA ALA A 496 2.32 39.36 -6.80
C ALA A 496 2.01 40.34 -5.66
N ALA A 497 1.66 41.58 -6.01
CA ALA A 497 1.23 42.63 -5.09
C ALA A 497 -0.11 42.29 -4.42
N ALA A 498 -0.25 42.75 -3.17
CA ALA A 498 -1.36 42.44 -2.27
C ALA A 498 -2.73 42.86 -2.85
N ALA A 499 -3.51 41.86 -3.27
CA ALA A 499 -4.96 41.95 -3.31
C ALA A 499 -5.49 40.85 -2.38
N GLU A 500 -6.25 41.25 -1.36
CA GLU A 500 -6.94 40.32 -0.47
C GLU A 500 -7.98 39.54 -1.28
N VAL A 501 -7.81 38.22 -1.36
CA VAL A 501 -8.79 37.30 -1.94
C VAL A 501 -9.52 36.61 -0.78
N PRO A 502 -10.86 36.71 -0.67
CA PRO A 502 -11.62 35.97 0.33
C PRO A 502 -11.86 34.53 -0.16
N GLY A 503 -11.35 33.57 0.61
CA GLY A 503 -11.62 32.15 0.46
C GLY A 503 -10.93 31.41 1.60
N ALA A 504 -11.72 30.83 2.51
CA ALA A 504 -11.19 30.13 3.68
C ALA A 504 -10.28 28.98 3.23
N ALA A 505 -9.03 28.99 3.71
CA ALA A 505 -8.12 27.87 3.51
C ALA A 505 -8.71 26.62 4.19
N VAL A 506 -8.71 25.51 3.46
CA VAL A 506 -9.18 24.21 3.98
C VAL A 506 -8.24 23.79 5.11
N GLN A 507 -8.77 23.70 6.33
CA GLN A 507 -8.00 23.43 7.54
C GLN A 507 -7.84 21.93 7.76
N LEU A 508 -6.61 21.49 8.04
CA LEU A 508 -6.37 20.30 8.86
C LEU A 508 -6.29 20.79 10.33
N PRO A 509 -7.11 20.27 11.27
CA PRO A 509 -7.08 20.75 12.65
C PRO A 509 -5.68 20.62 13.29
N GLU A 510 -5.29 21.62 14.08
CA GLU A 510 -3.93 21.92 14.58
C GLU A 510 -3.20 20.83 15.42
N LYS A 511 -3.62 19.56 15.43
CA LYS A 511 -3.07 18.54 16.35
C LYS A 511 -2.58 17.22 15.76
N LYS A 512 -2.76 16.91 14.47
CA LYS A 512 -2.21 15.68 13.88
C LYS A 512 -1.49 15.95 12.56
N SER A 513 -0.20 15.63 12.53
CA SER A 513 0.60 15.64 11.30
C SER A 513 0.13 14.54 10.35
N CYS A 514 -0.07 14.87 9.07
CA CYS A 514 -0.30 13.89 8.04
C CYS A 514 0.99 13.07 7.82
N ASN A 515 0.89 11.74 7.84
CA ASN A 515 2.03 10.86 7.55
C ASN A 515 1.82 10.21 6.17
N VAL A 516 2.83 9.46 5.74
CA VAL A 516 2.79 8.81 4.42
C VAL A 516 1.72 7.74 4.30
N MET A 517 1.29 7.12 5.41
CA MET A 517 0.28 6.06 5.39
C MET A 517 -1.09 6.64 5.07
N HIS A 518 -1.45 7.77 5.69
CA HIS A 518 -2.69 8.50 5.37
C HIS A 518 -2.66 8.96 3.90
N LEU A 519 -1.52 9.50 3.45
CA LEU A 519 -1.41 9.99 2.08
C LEU A 519 -1.49 8.85 1.04
N ASP A 520 -0.83 7.72 1.30
CA ASP A 520 -0.84 6.54 0.43
C ASP A 520 -2.26 6.00 0.26
N TYR A 521 -2.99 5.80 1.37
CA TYR A 521 -4.38 5.35 1.34
C TYR A 521 -5.29 6.34 0.62
N ALA A 522 -5.22 7.63 0.96
CA ALA A 522 -6.07 8.65 0.35
C ALA A 522 -5.87 8.77 -1.17
N LEU A 523 -4.60 8.77 -1.63
CA LEU A 523 -4.31 8.82 -3.06
C LEU A 523 -4.77 7.53 -3.78
N TRP A 524 -4.60 6.36 -3.16
CA TRP A 524 -5.10 5.11 -3.71
C TRP A 524 -6.65 5.12 -3.81
N TYR A 525 -7.33 5.52 -2.73
CA TYR A 525 -8.79 5.53 -2.63
C TYR A 525 -9.40 6.50 -3.64
N VAL A 526 -8.92 7.75 -3.69
CA VAL A 526 -9.38 8.76 -4.65
C VAL A 526 -9.10 8.31 -6.08
N GLY A 527 -7.88 7.82 -6.34
CA GLY A 527 -7.46 7.31 -7.64
C GLY A 527 -8.40 6.20 -8.16
N ARG A 528 -8.83 5.32 -7.25
CA ARG A 528 -9.66 4.17 -7.58
C ARG A 528 -11.14 4.50 -7.72
N TYR A 529 -11.72 5.23 -6.76
CA TYR A 529 -13.18 5.31 -6.59
C TYR A 529 -13.78 6.68 -6.88
N MET A 530 -13.05 7.77 -6.62
CA MET A 530 -13.61 9.12 -6.67
C MET A 530 -13.45 9.80 -8.03
N LEU A 531 -12.54 9.28 -8.87
CA LEU A 531 -12.28 9.88 -10.17
C LEU A 531 -13.21 9.35 -11.27
N PRO A 532 -13.63 10.22 -12.22
CA PRO A 532 -14.45 9.82 -13.36
C PRO A 532 -13.84 8.67 -14.16
N ARG A 533 -14.67 7.81 -14.77
CA ARG A 533 -14.22 6.69 -15.62
C ARG A 533 -13.27 7.09 -16.76
N LYS A 534 -13.35 8.35 -17.22
CA LYS A 534 -12.45 8.93 -18.24
C LYS A 534 -11.03 9.15 -17.72
N ALA A 535 -10.83 9.29 -16.42
CA ALA A 535 -9.49 9.33 -15.84
C ALA A 535 -8.87 7.94 -15.95
N ARG A 536 -7.91 7.79 -16.84
CA ARG A 536 -7.21 6.54 -17.08
C ARG A 536 -5.94 6.47 -16.23
N HIS A 537 -5.64 5.28 -15.73
CA HIS A 537 -4.31 4.98 -15.21
C HIS A 537 -3.48 4.34 -16.34
N HIS A 538 -2.16 4.42 -16.21
CA HIS A 538 -1.28 3.71 -17.13
C HIS A 538 -1.48 2.19 -16.99
N LEU A 539 -1.28 1.46 -18.09
CA LEU A 539 -1.28 0.01 -18.08
C LEU A 539 0.15 -0.47 -18.27
N CYS A 540 0.62 -1.28 -17.33
CA CYS A 540 1.89 -1.97 -17.44
C CYS A 540 1.75 -3.34 -16.79
N ARG A 541 2.51 -4.33 -17.27
CA ARG A 541 2.57 -5.66 -16.64
C ARG A 541 3.60 -5.67 -15.50
N THR A 542 3.56 -4.64 -14.65
CA THR A 542 4.29 -4.61 -13.37
C THR A 542 3.33 -4.68 -12.19
N ILE A 543 3.92 -4.73 -11.00
CA ILE A 543 3.32 -4.92 -9.67
C ILE A 543 2.16 -3.94 -9.42
N MET A 544 0.91 -4.38 -9.18
CA MET A 544 -0.20 -3.49 -8.73
C MET A 544 -0.46 -3.64 -7.22
N TYR A 545 -1.12 -2.64 -6.61
CA TYR A 545 -1.42 -2.60 -5.17
C TYR A 545 -2.75 -3.28 -4.87
#